data_AF-A0A075VC73-F1
#
_entry.id   AF-A0A075VC73-F1
#
_cell.length_a   1.000
_cell.length_b   1.000
_cell.length_c   1.000
_cell.angle_alpha   90.00
_cell.angle_beta   90.00
_cell.angle_gamma   90.00
#
_symmetry.space_group_name_H-M   'P 1'
#
loop_
_entity.id
_entity.type
_entity.pdbx_description
1 polymer ?
#
loop_
_entity_poly.entity_id
_entity_poly.type
_entity_poly.pdbx_seq_one_letter_code
_entity_poly.pdbx_strand_id
1 'polypeptide(L)'
;MSPDTAPVDSASTEAGEPRSAAEHCAAAEALFSRARAIYPTLSSRAVDQGEYRRCLDWAHLHLRLAEAITSGAGVVFAHRHLLANPDVRLHDTYVSGETQEWNEYFESQHNATRRSA
;
A
#
# COMPACT_ATOMS: atom_id res chain seq x y z
N MET A 1 -1.77 -18.44 49.26
CA MET A 1 -1.99 -17.27 48.38
C MET A 1 -0.63 -16.74 48.00
N SER A 2 -0.24 -16.92 46.74
CA SER A 2 0.95 -16.32 46.13
C SER A 2 0.45 -15.39 45.03
N PRO A 3 0.93 -14.14 44.89
CA PRO A 3 0.48 -13.28 43.83
C PRO A 3 1.20 -13.64 42.53
N ASP A 4 0.42 -13.93 41.49
CA ASP A 4 0.87 -13.98 40.11
C ASP A 4 1.52 -12.64 39.74
N THR A 5 2.81 -12.70 39.39
CA THR A 5 3.47 -11.60 38.69
C THR A 5 3.39 -11.92 37.20
N ALA A 6 2.34 -11.44 36.55
CA ALA A 6 2.25 -11.45 35.09
C ALA A 6 3.32 -10.51 34.50
N PRO A 7 4.10 -10.93 33.50
CA PRO A 7 5.07 -10.05 32.87
C PRO A 7 4.34 -9.07 31.94
N VAL A 8 4.33 -7.82 32.39
CA VAL A 8 4.37 -6.53 31.66
C VAL A 8 4.04 -6.59 30.17
N ASP A 9 2.89 -5.98 29.86
CA ASP A 9 2.54 -5.32 28.61
C ASP A 9 3.78 -4.81 27.85
N SER A 10 4.23 -5.60 26.88
CA SER A 10 5.21 -5.15 25.91
C SER A 10 4.45 -4.63 24.70
N ALA A 11 4.02 -3.38 24.80
CA ALA A 11 3.84 -2.43 23.69
C ALA A 11 3.59 -3.06 22.31
N SER A 12 2.49 -3.78 22.15
CA SER A 12 1.78 -3.78 20.89
C SER A 12 1.10 -2.42 20.81
N THR A 13 1.87 -1.38 20.49
CA THR A 13 1.29 -0.21 19.87
C THR A 13 0.47 -0.76 18.71
N GLU A 14 -0.85 -0.63 18.78
CA GLU A 14 -1.72 -0.73 17.64
C GLU A 14 -1.25 0.33 16.64
N ALA A 15 -0.18 0.03 15.90
CA ALA A 15 0.13 0.72 14.68
C ALA A 15 -1.02 0.36 13.76
N GLY A 16 -2.04 1.22 13.73
CA GLY A 16 -3.18 1.06 12.85
C GLY A 16 -2.70 0.82 11.43
N GLU A 17 -3.52 0.13 10.64
CA GLU A 17 -3.23 -0.14 9.24
C GLU A 17 -2.78 1.15 8.53
N PRO A 18 -1.63 1.15 7.81
CA PRO A 18 -1.13 2.33 7.12
C PRO A 18 -2.20 2.94 6.22
N ARG A 19 -2.39 4.27 6.30
CA ARG A 19 -3.44 5.00 5.58
C ARG A 19 -2.89 5.98 4.54
N SER A 20 -1.58 6.23 4.56
CA SER A 20 -0.91 7.16 3.65
C SER A 20 0.28 6.52 2.95
N ALA A 21 0.68 7.07 1.79
CA ALA A 21 1.86 6.61 1.07
C ALA A 21 3.12 6.64 1.95
N ALA A 22 3.29 7.68 2.78
CA ALA A 22 4.42 7.78 3.70
C ALA A 22 4.42 6.67 4.75
N GLU A 23 3.25 6.34 5.32
CA GLU A 23 3.12 5.24 6.28
C GLU A 23 3.36 3.87 5.62
N HIS A 24 2.90 3.68 4.37
CA HIS A 24 3.23 2.47 3.61
C HIS A 24 4.74 2.38 3.32
N CYS A 25 5.41 3.48 2.97
CA CYS A 25 6.87 3.50 2.81
C CYS A 25 7.60 3.15 4.13
N ALA A 26 7.17 3.71 5.26
CA ALA A 26 7.74 3.39 6.57
C ALA A 26 7.54 1.91 6.95
N ALA A 27 6.35 1.35 6.66
CA ALA A 27 6.07 -0.07 6.86
C ALA A 27 6.97 -0.96 5.98
N ALA A 28 7.19 -0.59 4.71
CA ALA A 28 8.10 -1.30 3.82
C ALA A 28 9.55 -1.25 4.35
N GLU A 29 10.01 -0.10 4.83
CA GLU A 29 11.35 0.05 5.42
C GLU A 29 11.55 -0.83 6.66
N ALA A 30 10.55 -0.92 7.53
CA ALA A 30 10.57 -1.81 8.69
C ALA A 30 10.69 -3.29 8.27
N LEU A 31 9.96 -3.69 7.23
CA LEU A 31 10.01 -5.06 6.69
C LEU A 31 11.35 -5.37 6.03
N PHE A 32 11.93 -4.44 5.26
CA PHE A 32 13.27 -4.61 4.70
C PHE A 32 14.35 -4.68 5.78
N SER A 33 14.22 -3.87 6.83
CA SER A 33 15.13 -3.91 7.98
C SER A 33 15.08 -5.27 8.67
N ARG A 34 13.88 -5.82 8.84
CA ARG A 34 13.67 -7.18 9.38
C ARG A 34 14.25 -8.26 8.46
N ALA A 35 14.02 -8.18 7.15
CA ALA A 35 14.60 -9.11 6.18
C ALA A 35 16.13 -9.11 6.24
N ARG A 36 16.74 -7.93 6.36
CA ARG A 36 18.20 -7.77 6.51
C ARG A 36 18.73 -8.41 7.79
N ALA A 37 17.96 -8.37 8.89
CA ALA A 37 18.31 -9.04 10.14
C ALA A 37 18.24 -10.58 10.05
N ILE A 38 17.32 -11.12 9.24
CA ILE A 38 17.16 -12.58 9.03
C ILE A 38 18.22 -13.14 8.08
N TYR A 39 18.65 -12.34 7.10
CA TYR A 39 19.55 -12.78 6.03
C TYR A 39 20.79 -13.56 6.49
N PRO A 40 21.51 -13.18 7.58
CA PRO A 40 22.70 -13.92 8.02
C PRO A 40 22.44 -15.37 8.46
N THR A 41 21.23 -15.70 8.93
CA THR A 41 20.88 -17.05 9.43
C THR A 41 20.06 -17.87 8.42
N LEU A 42 19.83 -17.32 7.24
CA LEU A 42 18.85 -17.80 6.26
C LEU A 42 19.15 -19.20 5.69
N SER A 43 20.42 -19.63 5.66
CA SER A 43 20.80 -20.99 5.25
C SER A 43 20.60 -22.05 6.33
N SER A 44 20.36 -21.64 7.58
CA SER A 44 20.38 -22.55 8.73
C SER A 44 19.01 -23.14 9.07
N ARG A 45 17.91 -22.50 8.68
CA ARG A 45 16.53 -22.90 9.05
C ARG A 45 15.54 -22.61 7.93
N ALA A 46 14.70 -23.59 7.59
CA ALA A 46 13.63 -23.41 6.61
C ALA A 46 12.60 -22.32 7.02
N VAL A 47 12.37 -22.15 8.33
CA VAL A 47 11.49 -21.10 8.88
C VAL A 47 12.03 -19.70 8.57
N ASP A 48 13.34 -19.50 8.65
CA ASP A 48 13.98 -18.21 8.37
C ASP A 48 13.83 -17.83 6.88
N GLN A 49 13.82 -18.83 5.98
CA GLN A 49 13.58 -18.62 4.55
C GLN A 49 12.14 -18.18 4.26
N GLY A 50 11.17 -18.82 4.94
CA GLY A 50 9.76 -18.46 4.83
C GLY A 50 9.49 -17.04 5.33
N GLU A 51 10.03 -16.69 6.49
CA GLU A 51 9.84 -15.36 7.07
C GLU A 51 10.58 -14.27 6.29
N TYR A 52 11.78 -14.56 5.78
CA TYR A 52 12.51 -13.65 4.89
C TYR A 52 11.71 -13.34 3.63
N ARG A 53 11.20 -14.38 2.95
CA ARG A 53 10.38 -14.20 1.74
C ARG A 53 9.13 -13.40 2.04
N ARG A 54 8.45 -13.73 3.15
CA ARG A 54 7.27 -13.00 3.61
C ARG A 54 7.58 -11.52 3.82
N CYS A 55 8.69 -11.18 4.49
CA CYS A 55 9.08 -9.78 4.68
C CYS A 55 9.22 -9.03 3.34
N LEU A 56 9.88 -9.64 2.35
CA LEU A 56 10.05 -9.03 1.03
C LEU A 56 8.71 -8.88 0.28
N ASP A 57 7.86 -9.91 0.30
CA ASP A 57 6.57 -9.88 -0.38
C ASP A 57 5.67 -8.77 0.19
N TRP A 58 5.59 -8.64 1.51
CA TRP A 58 4.84 -7.55 2.15
C TRP A 58 5.47 -6.18 1.90
N ALA A 59 6.80 -6.06 1.93
CA ALA A 59 7.47 -4.79 1.66
C ALA A 59 7.16 -4.29 0.25
N HIS A 60 7.20 -5.17 -0.75
CA HIS A 60 6.81 -4.82 -2.12
C HIS A 60 5.33 -4.44 -2.25
N LEU A 61 4.43 -5.12 -1.52
CA LEU A 61 3.03 -4.73 -1.49
C LEU A 61 2.85 -3.30 -0.96
N HIS A 62 3.49 -2.97 0.17
CA HIS A 62 3.43 -1.63 0.74
C HIS A 62 3.95 -0.57 -0.24
N LEU A 63 5.06 -0.83 -0.94
CA LEU A 63 5.57 0.11 -1.95
C LEU A 63 4.59 0.32 -3.11
N ARG A 64 3.92 -0.74 -3.61
CA ARG A 64 2.89 -0.62 -4.66
C ARG A 64 1.70 0.21 -4.19
N LEU A 65 1.28 0.05 -2.93
CA LEU A 65 0.21 0.86 -2.36
C LEU A 65 0.62 2.33 -2.24
N ALA A 66 1.85 2.60 -1.80
CA ALA A 66 2.38 3.97 -1.74
C ALA A 66 2.44 4.64 -3.13
N GLU A 67 2.84 3.89 -4.16
CA GLU A 67 2.87 4.35 -5.55
C GLU A 67 1.47 4.66 -6.09
N ALA A 68 0.50 3.78 -5.84
CA ALA A 68 -0.89 3.98 -6.25
C ALA A 68 -1.50 5.23 -5.59
N ILE A 69 -1.29 5.41 -4.27
CA ILE A 69 -1.76 6.59 -3.53
C ILE A 69 -1.12 7.86 -4.10
N THR A 70 0.19 7.84 -4.36
CA THR A 70 0.93 9.00 -4.88
C THR A 70 0.46 9.38 -6.29
N SER A 71 0.28 8.39 -7.16
CA SER A 71 -0.24 8.58 -8.51
C SER A 71 -1.66 9.15 -8.49
N GLY A 72 -2.54 8.60 -7.65
CA GLY A 72 -3.91 9.10 -7.47
C GLY A 72 -3.94 10.55 -6.96
N ALA A 73 -3.07 10.89 -6.00
CA ALA A 73 -2.94 12.27 -5.52
C ALA A 73 -2.46 13.23 -6.63
N GLY A 74 -1.55 12.77 -7.50
CA GLY A 74 -1.08 13.51 -8.67
C GLY A 74 -2.21 13.85 -9.66
N VAL A 75 -3.10 12.90 -9.95
CA VAL A 75 -4.26 13.12 -10.82
C VAL A 75 -5.21 14.17 -10.23
N VAL A 76 -5.53 14.07 -8.93
CA VAL A 76 -6.39 15.07 -8.26
C VAL A 76 -5.75 16.46 -8.27
N PHE A 77 -4.44 16.54 -8.06
CA PHE A 77 -3.71 17.81 -8.12
C PHE A 77 -3.77 18.42 -9.53
N ALA A 78 -3.49 17.61 -10.57
CA ALA A 78 -3.58 18.04 -11.96
C ALA A 78 -4.99 18.53 -12.32
N HIS A 79 -6.03 17.79 -11.92
CA HIS A 79 -7.41 18.19 -12.14
C HIS A 79 -7.76 19.53 -11.47
N ARG A 80 -7.38 19.73 -10.20
CA ARG A 80 -7.57 21.01 -9.51
C ARG A 80 -6.83 22.16 -10.17
N HIS A 81 -5.61 21.91 -10.65
CA HIS A 81 -4.83 22.92 -11.35
C HIS A 81 -5.48 23.33 -12.68
N LEU A 82 -6.09 22.38 -13.41
CA LEU A 82 -6.86 22.68 -14.62
C LEU A 82 -8.10 23.53 -14.31
N LEU A 83 -8.88 23.17 -13.28
CA LEU A 83 -10.05 23.95 -12.86
C LEU A 83 -9.69 25.38 -12.43
N ALA A 84 -8.53 25.58 -11.81
CA ALA A 84 -8.07 26.89 -11.37
C ALA A 84 -7.54 27.79 -12.51
N ASN A 85 -7.24 27.22 -13.68
CA ASN A 85 -6.65 27.94 -14.82
C ASN A 85 -7.52 27.81 -16.08
N PRO A 86 -8.54 28.67 -16.25
CA PRO A 86 -9.52 28.58 -17.33
C PRO A 86 -8.94 28.76 -18.75
N ASP A 87 -7.72 29.31 -18.87
CA ASP A 87 -7.03 29.50 -20.17
C ASP A 87 -6.23 28.28 -20.65
N VAL A 88 -6.11 27.23 -19.83
CA VAL A 88 -5.43 25.98 -20.23
C VAL A 88 -6.38 25.13 -21.08
N ARG A 89 -6.44 25.42 -22.38
CA ARG A 89 -7.23 24.67 -23.38
C ARG A 89 -6.71 23.27 -23.73
N LEU A 90 -5.78 22.71 -22.96
CA LEU A 90 -5.12 21.44 -23.27
C LEU A 90 -5.01 20.58 -22.02
N HIS A 91 -5.94 19.62 -21.90
CA HIS A 91 -5.82 18.28 -21.28
C HIS A 91 -7.17 17.68 -20.86
N ASP A 92 -8.27 18.42 -21.00
CA ASP A 92 -9.60 17.91 -20.65
C ASP A 92 -9.98 16.65 -21.45
N THR A 93 -9.55 16.54 -22.72
CA THR A 93 -9.81 15.36 -23.55
C THR A 93 -9.01 14.12 -23.15
N TYR A 94 -7.76 14.28 -22.70
CA TYR A 94 -6.90 13.16 -22.30
C TYR A 94 -7.22 12.67 -20.88
N VAL A 95 -7.45 13.60 -19.94
CA VAL A 95 -7.82 13.25 -18.57
C VAL A 95 -9.24 12.69 -18.54
N SER A 96 -10.18 13.24 -19.31
CA SER A 96 -11.53 12.66 -19.43
C SER A 96 -11.50 11.30 -20.12
N GLY A 97 -10.68 11.12 -21.16
CA GLY A 97 -10.50 9.82 -21.82
C GLY A 97 -9.98 8.75 -20.88
N GLU A 98 -8.90 9.04 -20.15
CA GLU A 98 -8.34 8.09 -19.16
C GLU A 98 -9.34 7.82 -18.02
N THR A 99 -10.03 8.84 -17.52
CA THR A 99 -11.06 8.69 -16.48
C THR A 99 -12.24 7.83 -16.97
N GLN A 100 -12.64 7.98 -18.23
CA GLN A 100 -13.69 7.19 -18.85
C GLN A 100 -13.28 5.72 -18.97
N GLU A 101 -12.09 5.43 -19.48
CA GLU A 101 -11.57 4.06 -19.61
C GLU A 101 -11.50 3.36 -18.23
N TRP A 102 -11.06 4.06 -17.19
CA TRP A 102 -11.06 3.53 -15.82
C TRP A 102 -12.47 3.26 -15.29
N ASN A 103 -13.42 4.18 -15.50
CA ASN A 103 -14.80 3.98 -15.09
C ASN A 103 -15.44 2.78 -15.80
N GLU A 104 -15.24 2.65 -17.11
CA GLU A 104 -15.74 1.52 -17.91
C GLU A 104 -15.13 0.19 -17.43
N TYR A 105 -13.82 0.17 -17.14
CA TYR A 105 -13.16 -1.00 -16.57
C TYR A 105 -13.77 -1.40 -15.22
N PHE A 106 -13.94 -0.46 -14.29
CA PHE A 106 -14.52 -0.76 -12.97
C PHE A 106 -15.97 -1.24 -13.07
N GLU A 107 -16.78 -0.62 -13.93
CA GLU A 107 -18.14 -1.08 -14.19
C GLU A 107 -18.17 -2.51 -14.76
N SER A 108 -17.28 -2.82 -15.70
CA SER A 108 -17.21 -4.15 -16.30
C SER A 108 -16.87 -5.23 -15.27
N GLN A 109 -15.95 -4.95 -14.35
CA GLN A 109 -15.56 -5.87 -13.28
C GLN A 109 -16.68 -6.06 -12.26
N HIS A 110 -17.30 -4.96 -11.82
CA HIS A 110 -18.43 -5.02 -10.88
C HIS A 110 -19.62 -5.82 -11.46
N ASN A 111 -19.91 -5.62 -12.75
CA ASN A 111 -20.97 -6.36 -13.44
C ASN A 111 -20.62 -7.84 -13.65
N ALA A 112 -19.36 -8.17 -13.90
CA ALA A 112 -18.88 -9.56 -13.99
C ALA A 112 -19.04 -10.28 -12.65
N THR A 113 -18.62 -9.65 -11.55
CA THR A 113 -18.79 -10.19 -10.19
C THR A 113 -20.26 -10.41 -9.83
N ARG A 114 -21.16 -9.51 -10.26
CA ARG A 114 -22.61 -9.62 -10.02
C ARG A 114 -23.30 -10.72 -10.84
N ARG A 115 -22.77 -11.10 -12.00
CA ARG A 115 -23.31 -12.21 -12.82
C ARG A 115 -22.82 -13.58 -12.38
N SER A 116 -21.69 -13.65 -11.68
CA SER A 116 -21.10 -14.89 -11.16
C SER A 116 -21.61 -15.29 -9.77
N ALA A 117 -22.45 -14.47 -9.13
CA ALA A 117 -23.10 -14.72 -7.84
C ALA A 117 -24.57 -15.09 -8.04
#